data_AF-A0A522SFP3-F1
#
_entry.id   AF-A0A522SFP3-F1
#
_cell.length_a   1.000
_cell.length_b   1.000
_cell.length_c   1.000
_cell.angle_alpha   90.00
_cell.angle_beta   90.00
_cell.angle_gamma   90.00
#
_symmetry.space_group_name_H-M   'P 1'
#
loop_
_entity.id
_entity.type
_entity.pdbx_description
1 polymer ?
#
loop_
_entity_poly.entity_id
_entity_poly.type
_entity_poly.pdbx_seq_one_letter_code
_entity_poly.pdbx_strand_id
1 'polypeptide(L)'
;MNSSLFGKACLNCSRILRSSNWRRISGSVKDTLRILIFKKNRTMKSVLVIVVLLVGITLFSCHSNSSSESNNNAASGSSASGPSAASAGASAAIDVNAPSNSEGVGRFSHVQVGNTIDPKMAEEGQEVFQTKCTVCHQATDQKLIGPGLKGITKIRTPAWIMNMITNPDTMTHHDPVAEALFNQFNQTQMTNQGLSDQEAREVLEFLRQNDAK
;
A
#
# COMPACT_ATOMS: atom_id res chain seq x y z
N MET A 1 25.73 -9.19 -58.45
CA MET A 1 26.38 -10.32 -57.78
C MET A 1 25.49 -10.79 -56.64
N ASN A 2 25.08 -12.07 -56.72
CA ASN A 2 24.36 -12.92 -55.77
C ASN A 2 23.03 -12.49 -55.10
N SER A 3 21.98 -12.80 -55.85
CA SER A 3 20.67 -13.27 -55.43
C SER A 3 20.67 -14.80 -55.22
N SER A 4 20.61 -15.28 -53.97
CA SER A 4 20.06 -16.61 -53.63
C SER A 4 20.14 -16.81 -52.11
N LEU A 5 19.01 -16.71 -51.39
CA LEU A 5 18.74 -17.37 -50.09
C LEU A 5 17.34 -17.00 -49.53
N PHE A 6 16.36 -16.75 -50.41
CA PHE A 6 14.94 -16.66 -50.06
C PHE A 6 14.18 -17.65 -50.93
N GLY A 7 13.96 -18.87 -50.42
CA GLY A 7 13.19 -19.87 -51.14
C GLY A 7 13.65 -21.28 -50.85
N LYS A 8 13.10 -21.86 -49.76
CA LYS A 8 12.86 -23.31 -49.54
C LYS A 8 12.43 -23.54 -48.08
N ALA A 9 11.26 -23.01 -47.72
CA ALA A 9 10.54 -23.42 -46.51
C ALA A 9 9.00 -23.32 -46.66
N CYS A 10 8.50 -23.20 -47.90
CA CYS A 10 7.10 -23.37 -48.24
C CYS A 10 6.97 -24.62 -49.11
N LEU A 11 6.84 -25.81 -48.52
CA LEU A 11 6.32 -27.02 -49.17
C LEU A 11 6.30 -28.21 -48.17
N ASN A 12 5.66 -28.06 -47.00
CA ASN A 12 5.06 -29.23 -46.32
C ASN A 12 4.09 -28.91 -45.17
N CYS A 13 3.11 -28.04 -45.38
CA CYS A 13 2.01 -27.89 -44.41
C CYS A 13 0.67 -27.62 -45.11
N SER A 14 0.32 -28.47 -46.07
CA SER A 14 -0.97 -28.42 -46.78
C SER A 14 -1.75 -29.72 -46.65
N ARG A 15 -1.61 -30.42 -45.52
CA ARG A 15 -2.32 -31.69 -45.26
C ARG A 15 -2.86 -31.91 -43.85
N ILE A 16 -2.98 -30.86 -43.04
CA ILE A 16 -3.65 -30.91 -41.71
C ILE A 16 -4.70 -29.79 -41.63
N LEU A 17 -5.54 -29.67 -42.67
CA LEU A 17 -6.76 -28.86 -42.64
C LEU A 17 -7.92 -29.71 -43.17
N ARG A 18 -8.17 -30.84 -42.50
CA ARG A 18 -9.39 -31.67 -42.68
C ARG A 18 -9.60 -32.58 -41.48
N SER A 19 -9.92 -31.99 -40.32
CA SER A 19 -10.70 -32.69 -39.31
C SER A 19 -11.89 -31.81 -38.92
N SER A 20 -12.99 -32.08 -39.59
CA SER A 20 -14.31 -31.55 -39.34
C SER A 20 -14.82 -32.04 -37.97
N ASN A 21 -14.47 -31.34 -36.89
CA ASN A 21 -15.10 -31.59 -35.58
C ASN A 21 -15.16 -30.39 -34.61
N TRP A 22 -15.37 -29.18 -35.11
CA TRP A 22 -15.56 -27.96 -34.27
C TRP A 22 -17.02 -27.50 -34.17
N ARG A 23 -17.99 -28.39 -34.39
CA ARG A 23 -19.42 -28.10 -34.19
C ARG A 23 -20.01 -28.94 -33.06
N ARG A 24 -19.51 -28.79 -31.82
CA ARG A 24 -20.24 -29.19 -30.61
C ARG A 24 -19.65 -28.62 -29.30
N ILE A 25 -19.57 -27.30 -29.13
CA ILE A 25 -19.39 -26.69 -27.79
C ILE A 25 -20.37 -25.52 -27.63
N SER A 26 -21.53 -25.90 -27.10
CA SER A 26 -22.44 -25.18 -26.18
C SER A 26 -22.72 -23.68 -26.37
N GLY A 27 -23.97 -23.39 -26.76
CA GLY A 27 -24.62 -22.08 -26.54
C GLY A 27 -24.76 -21.67 -25.06
N SER A 28 -24.48 -22.57 -24.11
CA SER A 28 -24.64 -22.36 -22.66
C SER A 28 -23.75 -21.25 -22.07
N VAL A 29 -22.58 -20.98 -22.66
CA VAL A 29 -21.65 -19.94 -22.13
C VAL A 29 -22.08 -18.52 -22.53
N LYS A 30 -22.74 -18.37 -23.70
CA LYS A 30 -23.18 -17.05 -24.18
C LYS A 30 -24.43 -16.56 -23.45
N ASP A 31 -25.29 -17.48 -23.02
CA ASP A 31 -26.52 -17.14 -22.30
C ASP A 31 -26.25 -16.84 -20.81
N THR A 32 -25.30 -17.54 -20.18
CA THR A 32 -24.88 -17.24 -18.80
C THR A 32 -24.19 -15.87 -18.68
N LEU A 33 -23.39 -15.48 -19.67
CA LEU A 33 -22.73 -14.16 -19.68
C LEU A 33 -23.74 -13.00 -19.82
N ARG A 34 -24.83 -13.20 -20.59
CA ARG A 34 -25.91 -12.21 -20.72
C ARG A 34 -26.75 -12.06 -19.45
N ILE A 35 -27.02 -13.15 -18.74
CA ILE A 35 -27.75 -13.12 -17.45
C ILE A 35 -26.96 -12.36 -16.38
N LEU A 36 -25.64 -12.54 -16.31
CA LEU A 36 -24.79 -11.88 -15.31
C LEU A 36 -24.69 -10.35 -15.53
N ILE A 37 -24.62 -9.90 -16.79
CA ILE A 37 -24.59 -8.46 -17.13
C ILE A 37 -25.94 -7.79 -16.81
N PHE A 38 -27.07 -8.45 -17.13
CA PHE A 38 -28.40 -7.91 -16.81
C PHE A 38 -28.67 -7.84 -15.30
N LYS A 39 -28.20 -8.84 -14.52
CA LYS A 39 -28.37 -8.87 -13.06
C LYS A 39 -27.57 -7.77 -12.36
N LYS A 40 -26.33 -7.51 -12.80
CA LYS A 40 -25.45 -6.46 -12.25
C LYS A 40 -26.00 -5.04 -12.47
N ASN A 41 -26.62 -4.77 -13.62
CA ASN A 41 -27.21 -3.45 -13.90
C ASN A 41 -28.56 -3.19 -13.22
N ARG A 42 -29.32 -4.24 -12.86
CA ARG A 42 -30.60 -4.09 -12.15
C ARG A 42 -30.39 -3.84 -10.65
N THR A 43 -29.40 -4.48 -10.02
CA THR A 43 -29.09 -4.26 -8.60
C THR A 43 -28.49 -2.88 -8.33
N MET A 44 -27.59 -2.38 -9.20
CA MET A 44 -26.99 -1.05 -9.03
C MET A 44 -28.02 0.09 -9.14
N LYS A 45 -29.00 -0.03 -10.05
CA LYS A 45 -30.08 0.97 -10.20
C LYS A 45 -31.03 0.99 -9.00
N SER A 46 -31.35 -0.17 -8.43
CA SER A 46 -32.19 -0.26 -7.22
C SER A 46 -31.49 0.27 -5.96
N VAL A 47 -30.18 0.04 -5.81
CA VAL A 47 -29.39 0.59 -4.68
C VAL A 47 -29.29 2.12 -4.79
N LEU A 48 -29.09 2.66 -5.99
CA LEU A 48 -28.97 4.10 -6.21
C LEU A 48 -30.28 4.87 -5.91
N VAL A 49 -31.45 4.26 -6.14
CA VAL A 49 -32.75 4.85 -5.77
C VAL A 49 -33.01 4.83 -4.27
N ILE A 50 -32.57 3.78 -3.55
CA ILE A 50 -32.76 3.65 -2.10
C ILE A 50 -31.87 4.65 -1.32
N VAL A 51 -30.65 4.91 -1.78
CA VAL A 51 -29.73 5.87 -1.14
C VAL A 51 -30.24 7.32 -1.27
N VAL A 52 -30.87 7.69 -2.38
CA VAL A 52 -31.44 9.04 -2.58
C VAL A 52 -32.68 9.28 -1.71
N LEU A 53 -33.45 8.25 -1.35
CA LEU A 53 -34.61 8.36 -0.46
C LEU A 53 -34.25 8.52 1.03
N LEU A 54 -33.06 8.05 1.46
CA LEU A 54 -32.63 8.14 2.86
C LEU A 54 -31.95 9.47 3.22
N VAL A 55 -31.46 10.23 2.25
CA VAL A 55 -30.79 11.53 2.46
C VAL A 55 -31.80 12.68 2.63
N GLY A 56 -33.10 12.46 2.39
CA GLY A 56 -34.14 13.49 2.47
C GLY A 56 -34.71 13.83 3.85
N ILE A 57 -34.25 13.20 4.95
CA ILE A 57 -34.93 13.29 6.26
C ILE A 57 -34.17 14.08 7.36
N THR A 58 -32.95 14.59 7.14
CA THR A 58 -32.18 15.21 8.26
C THR A 58 -32.03 16.74 8.24
N LEU A 59 -32.91 17.47 7.55
CA LEU A 59 -33.00 18.94 7.70
C LEU A 59 -34.19 19.35 8.59
N PHE A 60 -34.16 18.98 9.87
CA PHE A 60 -34.90 19.72 10.92
C PHE A 60 -34.35 19.38 12.31
N SER A 61 -33.39 20.17 12.80
CA SER A 61 -33.22 20.40 14.25
C SER A 61 -32.26 21.57 14.49
N CYS A 62 -32.86 22.71 14.82
CA CYS A 62 -32.27 23.84 15.52
C CYS A 62 -32.86 23.82 16.94
N HIS A 63 -32.04 23.59 17.97
CA HIS A 63 -32.37 23.74 19.41
C HIS A 63 -31.05 23.54 20.20
N SER A 64 -30.54 24.38 21.10
CA SER A 64 -31.05 25.51 21.88
C SER A 64 -29.89 26.43 22.31
N ASN A 65 -30.24 27.66 22.65
CA ASN A 65 -29.41 28.67 23.30
C ASN A 65 -29.68 28.66 24.82
N SER A 66 -28.65 28.76 25.67
CA SER A 66 -28.74 29.47 26.96
C SER A 66 -27.35 29.70 27.59
N SER A 67 -27.20 30.94 28.03
CA SER A 67 -26.04 31.66 28.54
C SER A 67 -25.54 31.24 29.93
N SER A 68 -24.27 31.60 30.20
CA SER A 68 -23.68 32.13 31.45
C SER A 68 -23.88 31.38 32.79
N GLU A 69 -22.79 30.98 33.46
CA GLU A 69 -22.04 31.81 34.43
C GLU A 69 -20.82 31.02 34.98
N SER A 70 -19.81 31.77 35.43
CA SER A 70 -18.52 31.39 35.99
C SER A 70 -18.56 30.50 37.24
N ASN A 71 -17.46 29.81 37.56
CA ASN A 71 -16.63 30.17 38.71
C ASN A 71 -15.30 29.41 38.76
N ASN A 72 -14.25 30.18 39.06
CA ASN A 72 -12.86 29.78 39.16
C ASN A 72 -12.60 28.97 40.44
N ASN A 73 -11.64 28.04 40.40
CA ASN A 73 -10.79 27.77 41.55
C ASN A 73 -9.35 27.52 41.09
N ALA A 74 -8.48 28.34 41.66
CA ALA A 74 -7.05 28.33 41.48
C ALA A 74 -6.41 27.20 42.31
N ALA A 75 -5.42 26.54 41.72
CA ALA A 75 -4.32 25.92 42.46
C ALA A 75 -3.02 26.27 41.74
N SER A 76 -2.26 27.18 42.35
CA SER A 76 -0.90 27.54 41.96
C SER A 76 0.12 26.57 42.57
N GLY A 77 1.22 26.37 41.85
CA GLY A 77 2.46 25.73 42.30
C GLY A 77 3.25 25.18 41.10
N SER A 78 3.81 26.05 40.23
CA SER A 78 5.21 26.53 40.25
C SER A 78 6.23 25.38 40.18
N SER A 79 6.88 25.11 39.04
CA SER A 79 8.17 25.68 38.54
C SER A 79 9.01 24.47 38.10
N ALA A 80 9.96 24.42 37.17
CA ALA A 80 10.63 25.28 36.19
C ALA A 80 11.22 24.27 35.16
N SER A 81 11.48 24.54 33.88
CA SER A 81 12.65 25.26 33.35
C SER A 81 12.63 25.08 31.83
N GLY A 82 12.82 26.15 31.04
CA GLY A 82 13.16 26.05 29.60
C GLY A 82 14.68 25.96 29.40
N PRO A 83 15.21 26.06 28.16
CA PRO A 83 14.57 25.98 26.85
C PRO A 83 15.18 24.86 25.97
N SER A 84 14.40 24.20 25.11
CA SER A 84 14.96 23.59 23.90
C SER A 84 14.19 24.10 22.71
N ALA A 85 14.72 25.18 22.15
CA ALA A 85 14.47 25.56 20.77
C ALA A 85 15.05 24.46 19.87
N ALA A 86 14.30 23.38 19.67
CA ALA A 86 14.43 22.58 18.46
C ALA A 86 13.63 23.30 17.38
N SER A 87 14.34 24.17 16.66
CA SER A 87 14.04 24.66 15.31
C SER A 87 12.71 24.15 14.73
N ALA A 88 11.67 24.97 14.88
CA ALA A 88 10.67 25.14 13.83
C ALA A 88 11.41 25.68 12.59
N GLY A 89 12.05 24.75 11.88
CA GLY A 89 12.72 24.98 10.61
C GLY A 89 11.66 24.85 9.54
N ALA A 90 11.46 25.94 8.80
CA ALA A 90 10.57 26.04 7.67
C ALA A 90 10.64 24.81 6.77
N SER A 91 9.46 24.44 6.25
CA SER A 91 9.20 23.45 5.21
C SER A 91 10.14 23.62 4.00
N ALA A 92 11.36 23.10 4.12
CA ALA A 92 12.09 22.57 2.99
C ALA A 92 11.44 21.22 2.70
N ALA A 93 10.87 21.06 1.51
CA ALA A 93 10.24 19.80 1.11
C ALA A 93 11.24 18.64 1.31
N ILE A 94 10.93 17.74 2.25
CA ILE A 94 11.75 16.56 2.50
C ILE A 94 11.72 15.68 1.24
N ASP A 95 12.89 15.35 0.71
CA ASP A 95 12.99 14.34 -0.35
C ASP A 95 12.82 12.94 0.28
N VAL A 96 11.61 12.41 0.18
CA VAL A 96 11.26 11.07 0.68
C VAL A 96 11.97 9.93 -0.04
N ASN A 97 12.69 10.20 -1.13
CA ASN A 97 13.46 9.18 -1.87
C ASN A 97 14.98 9.30 -1.60
N ALA A 98 15.44 10.35 -0.92
CA ALA A 98 16.83 10.47 -0.54
C ALA A 98 17.20 9.37 0.48
N PRO A 99 18.37 8.71 0.33
CA PRO A 99 18.87 7.78 1.33
C PRO A 99 18.99 8.43 2.70
N SER A 100 18.62 7.69 3.75
CA SER A 100 18.72 8.14 5.14
C SER A 100 19.32 7.03 6.01
N ASN A 101 20.15 7.43 6.97
CA ASN A 101 20.68 6.58 8.02
C ASN A 101 19.82 6.60 9.30
N SER A 102 18.69 7.32 9.30
CA SER A 102 17.72 7.27 10.39
C SER A 102 17.18 5.85 10.57
N GLU A 103 17.04 5.42 11.81
CA GLU A 103 16.37 4.17 12.20
C GLU A 103 14.86 4.37 12.42
N GLY A 104 14.38 5.61 12.31
CA GLY A 104 13.00 5.98 12.59
C GLY A 104 12.73 6.06 14.09
N VAL A 105 11.45 5.89 14.45
CA VAL A 105 10.95 5.95 15.82
C VAL A 105 10.28 4.63 16.17
N GLY A 106 10.90 3.83 17.04
CA GLY A 106 10.32 2.57 17.48
C GLY A 106 11.28 1.71 18.30
N ARG A 107 10.89 0.43 18.48
CA ARG A 107 11.65 -0.53 19.32
C ARG A 107 12.87 -1.12 18.60
N PHE A 108 12.91 -1.07 17.27
CA PHE A 108 14.03 -1.60 16.52
C PHE A 108 15.14 -0.56 16.40
N SER A 109 16.33 -0.95 16.83
CA SER A 109 17.58 -0.21 16.66
C SER A 109 18.70 -1.19 16.32
N HIS A 110 19.68 -0.77 15.54
CA HIS A 110 20.84 -1.58 15.16
C HIS A 110 20.50 -2.98 14.63
N VAL A 111 19.47 -3.08 13.78
CA VAL A 111 19.06 -4.36 13.19
C VAL A 111 20.17 -4.89 12.28
N GLN A 112 20.76 -6.01 12.70
CA GLN A 112 21.83 -6.67 11.95
C GLN A 112 21.24 -7.50 10.81
N VAL A 113 21.74 -7.25 9.60
CA VAL A 113 21.42 -8.04 8.41
C VAL A 113 22.71 -8.67 7.88
N GLY A 114 22.64 -9.94 7.48
CA GLY A 114 23.81 -10.64 6.93
C GLY A 114 24.19 -10.09 5.55
N ASN A 115 25.44 -10.34 5.11
CA ASN A 115 25.91 -9.90 3.78
C ASN A 115 25.25 -10.65 2.61
N THR A 116 24.64 -11.79 2.90
CA THR A 116 23.92 -12.63 1.94
C THR A 116 22.42 -12.63 2.27
N ILE A 117 21.61 -12.93 1.26
CA ILE A 117 20.17 -13.16 1.43
C ILE A 117 19.96 -14.57 1.98
N ASP A 118 19.15 -14.70 3.02
CA ASP A 118 18.59 -15.99 3.44
C ASP A 118 17.37 -16.31 2.57
N PRO A 119 17.44 -17.32 1.67
CA PRO A 119 16.36 -17.60 0.74
C PRO A 119 15.08 -18.11 1.42
N LYS A 120 15.21 -18.85 2.54
CA LYS A 120 14.05 -19.39 3.25
C LYS A 120 13.31 -18.27 3.97
N MET A 121 14.03 -17.40 4.66
CA MET A 121 13.44 -16.23 5.32
C MET A 121 12.82 -15.26 4.31
N ALA A 122 13.43 -15.09 3.13
CA ALA A 122 12.86 -14.28 2.06
C ALA A 122 11.57 -14.89 1.49
N GLU A 123 11.48 -16.22 1.37
CA GLU A 123 10.26 -16.92 0.95
C GLU A 123 9.13 -16.74 1.98
N GLU A 124 9.41 -16.96 3.27
CA GLU A 124 8.48 -16.71 4.38
C GLU A 124 8.00 -15.24 4.37
N GLY A 125 8.92 -14.29 4.19
CA GLY A 125 8.61 -12.87 4.08
C GLY A 125 7.75 -12.52 2.88
N GLN A 126 7.91 -13.24 1.76
CA GLN A 126 7.08 -13.05 0.58
C GLN A 126 5.64 -13.48 0.83
N GLU A 127 5.41 -14.55 1.58
CA GLU A 127 4.06 -15.01 1.97
C GLU A 127 3.36 -14.00 2.88
N VAL A 128 4.08 -13.48 3.87
CA VAL A 128 3.59 -12.41 4.76
C VAL A 128 3.26 -11.15 3.94
N PHE A 129 4.16 -10.73 3.06
CA PHE A 129 3.96 -9.56 2.20
C PHE A 129 2.72 -9.71 1.31
N GLN A 130 2.55 -10.89 0.69
CA GLN A 130 1.39 -11.21 -0.14
C GLN A 130 0.08 -11.08 0.64
N THR A 131 0.07 -11.55 1.89
CA THR A 131 -1.15 -11.58 2.71
C THR A 131 -1.47 -10.22 3.34
N LYS A 132 -0.46 -9.47 3.77
CA LYS A 132 -0.66 -8.28 4.63
C LYS A 132 -0.34 -6.95 3.94
N CYS A 133 0.39 -6.94 2.82
CA CYS A 133 0.91 -5.69 2.24
C CYS A 133 0.36 -5.38 0.84
N THR A 134 0.02 -6.40 0.05
CA THR A 134 -0.29 -6.24 -1.40
C THR A 134 -1.56 -5.46 -1.71
N VAL A 135 -2.47 -5.33 -0.75
CA VAL A 135 -3.65 -4.46 -0.89
C VAL A 135 -3.23 -3.02 -1.12
N CYS A 136 -2.13 -2.58 -0.51
CA CYS A 136 -1.69 -1.19 -0.52
C CYS A 136 -0.37 -0.96 -1.26
N HIS A 137 0.51 -1.96 -1.31
CA HIS A 137 1.86 -1.83 -1.84
C HIS A 137 2.19 -2.86 -2.90
N GLN A 138 3.03 -2.48 -3.85
CA GLN A 138 3.68 -3.41 -4.76
C GLN A 138 5.17 -3.51 -4.43
N ALA A 139 5.75 -4.69 -4.63
CA ALA A 139 7.20 -4.89 -4.57
C ALA A 139 7.95 -4.23 -5.76
N THR A 140 7.22 -3.65 -6.71
CA THR A 140 7.74 -2.87 -7.82
C THR A 140 7.72 -1.37 -7.49
N ASP A 141 8.00 -0.51 -8.47
CA ASP A 141 7.86 0.95 -8.38
C ASP A 141 6.41 1.42 -8.57
N GLN A 142 5.47 0.51 -8.83
CA GLN A 142 4.07 0.84 -9.03
C GLN A 142 3.45 1.35 -7.73
N LYS A 143 2.88 2.57 -7.80
CA LYS A 143 2.10 3.18 -6.73
C LYS A 143 0.66 2.63 -6.74
N LEU A 144 0.11 2.36 -5.57
CA LEU A 144 -1.29 1.98 -5.37
C LEU A 144 -1.92 2.93 -4.32
N ILE A 145 -2.30 2.39 -3.16
CA ILE A 145 -2.71 3.17 -1.99
C ILE A 145 -1.46 3.74 -1.29
N GLY A 146 -0.40 2.94 -1.20
CA GLY A 146 0.91 3.35 -0.72
C GLY A 146 1.97 3.42 -1.83
N PRO A 147 3.20 3.84 -1.50
CA PRO A 147 4.33 3.84 -2.42
C PRO A 147 4.68 2.44 -2.93
N GLY A 148 5.24 2.36 -4.13
CA GLY A 148 5.96 1.17 -4.59
C GLY A 148 7.24 0.98 -3.76
N LEU A 149 7.61 -0.27 -3.47
CA LEU A 149 8.68 -0.61 -2.54
C LEU A 149 9.99 -1.03 -3.21
N LYS A 150 10.08 -0.95 -4.54
CA LYS A 150 11.33 -1.23 -5.25
C LYS A 150 12.45 -0.30 -4.77
N GLY A 151 13.56 -0.90 -4.33
CA GLY A 151 14.75 -0.20 -3.87
C GLY A 151 14.66 0.37 -2.46
N ILE A 152 13.59 0.08 -1.70
CA ILE A 152 13.41 0.63 -0.35
C ILE A 152 14.58 0.32 0.58
N THR A 153 15.19 -0.86 0.45
CA THR A 153 16.34 -1.28 1.28
C THR A 153 17.64 -0.56 0.93
N LYS A 154 17.65 0.20 -0.19
CA LYS A 154 18.78 1.04 -0.60
C LYS A 154 18.70 2.46 -0.03
N ILE A 155 17.51 2.89 0.38
CA ILE A 155 17.27 4.27 0.84
C ILE A 155 16.81 4.37 2.30
N ARG A 156 16.38 3.26 2.91
CA ARG A 156 16.01 3.17 4.32
C ARG A 156 16.80 2.08 5.02
N THR A 157 17.07 2.31 6.31
CA THR A 157 17.77 1.33 7.15
C THR A 157 16.86 0.13 7.45
N PRO A 158 17.44 -1.05 7.77
CA PRO A 158 16.69 -2.20 8.27
C PRO A 158 15.75 -1.87 9.44
N ALA A 159 16.27 -1.11 10.41
CA ALA A 159 15.52 -0.69 11.59
C ALA A 159 14.33 0.21 11.22
N TRP A 160 14.52 1.18 10.31
CA TRP A 160 13.45 2.05 9.85
C TRP A 160 12.31 1.27 9.19
N ILE A 161 12.64 0.32 8.32
CA ILE A 161 11.66 -0.53 7.64
C ILE A 161 10.87 -1.37 8.66
N MET A 162 11.57 -2.00 9.61
CA MET A 162 10.90 -2.82 10.64
C MET A 162 10.04 -1.98 11.58
N ASN A 163 10.49 -0.77 11.96
CA ASN A 163 9.65 0.18 12.69
C ASN A 163 8.42 0.52 11.84
N MET A 164 8.57 1.07 10.63
CA MET A 164 7.43 1.44 9.78
C MET A 164 6.38 0.34 9.60
N ILE A 165 6.79 -0.92 9.45
CA ILE A 165 5.88 -2.06 9.30
C ILE A 165 5.12 -2.39 10.61
N THR A 166 5.78 -2.27 11.77
CA THR A 166 5.24 -2.73 13.06
C THR A 166 4.64 -1.62 13.92
N ASN A 167 4.96 -0.35 13.65
CA ASN A 167 4.44 0.82 14.36
C ASN A 167 4.17 2.03 13.43
N PRO A 168 3.41 1.86 12.34
CA PRO A 168 3.22 2.90 11.32
C PRO A 168 2.59 4.18 11.86
N ASP A 169 1.72 4.11 12.86
CA ASP A 169 1.09 5.28 13.50
C ASP A 169 2.13 6.16 14.20
N THR A 170 2.98 5.57 15.05
CA THR A 170 4.06 6.28 15.73
C THR A 170 5.05 6.86 14.73
N MET A 171 5.41 6.10 13.70
CA MET A 171 6.30 6.57 12.64
C MET A 171 5.70 7.78 11.91
N THR A 172 4.45 7.70 11.50
CA THR A 172 3.78 8.80 10.77
C THR A 172 3.74 10.11 11.57
N HIS A 173 3.60 10.03 12.89
CA HIS A 173 3.51 11.21 13.75
C HIS A 173 4.86 11.76 14.22
N HIS A 174 5.94 10.99 14.12
CA HIS A 174 7.21 11.34 14.77
C HIS A 174 8.47 11.15 13.90
N ASP A 175 8.40 10.40 12.81
CA ASP A 175 9.46 10.31 11.81
C ASP A 175 9.16 11.28 10.65
N PRO A 176 10.06 12.22 10.33
CA PRO A 176 9.78 13.28 9.37
C PRO A 176 9.64 12.75 7.92
N VAL A 177 10.24 11.61 7.60
CA VAL A 177 10.07 10.96 6.29
C VAL A 177 8.69 10.29 6.21
N ALA A 178 8.30 9.57 7.25
CA ALA A 178 6.98 8.93 7.31
C ALA A 178 5.85 9.98 7.29
N GLU A 179 6.00 11.09 8.00
CA GLU A 179 5.06 12.22 7.96
C GLU A 179 4.98 12.82 6.53
N ALA A 180 6.13 13.03 5.88
CA ALA A 180 6.17 13.51 4.51
C ALA A 180 5.50 12.54 3.53
N LEU A 181 5.69 11.23 3.69
CA LEU A 181 5.01 10.19 2.91
C LEU A 181 3.50 10.22 3.16
N PHE A 182 3.05 10.32 4.40
CA PHE A 182 1.63 10.43 4.72
C PHE A 182 0.97 11.60 4.00
N ASN A 183 1.60 12.78 4.02
CA ASN A 183 1.11 13.95 3.30
C ASN A 183 1.13 13.76 1.78
N GLN A 184 2.11 13.05 1.22
CA GLN A 184 2.18 12.75 -0.22
C GLN A 184 1.14 11.72 -0.70
N PHE A 185 0.68 10.83 0.18
CA PHE A 185 -0.27 9.76 -0.12
C PHE A 185 -1.66 10.05 0.42
N ASN A 186 -2.14 11.28 0.20
CA ASN A 186 -3.48 11.76 0.54
C ASN A 186 -3.88 11.57 2.01
N GLN A 187 -2.90 11.64 2.92
CA GLN A 187 -3.14 11.42 4.36
C GLN A 187 -3.78 10.05 4.64
N THR A 188 -3.45 9.06 3.80
CA THR A 188 -3.90 7.68 3.98
C THR A 188 -3.00 7.01 5.01
N GLN A 189 -3.56 6.70 6.17
CA GLN A 189 -2.82 6.07 7.25
C GLN A 189 -2.49 4.61 6.90
N MET A 190 -1.20 4.24 6.97
CA MET A 190 -0.80 2.84 6.96
C MET A 190 -1.23 2.20 8.28
N THR A 191 -2.17 1.27 8.23
CA THR A 191 -2.67 0.61 9.43
C THR A 191 -1.73 -0.50 9.89
N ASN A 192 -1.58 -0.65 11.21
CA ASN A 192 -0.80 -1.73 11.79
C ASN A 192 -1.46 -3.10 11.49
N GLN A 193 -0.76 -3.93 10.71
CA GLN A 193 -1.25 -5.26 10.31
C GLN A 193 -0.99 -6.36 11.36
N GLY A 194 -0.46 -5.99 12.54
CA GLY A 194 -0.20 -6.91 13.64
C GLY A 194 0.90 -7.93 13.34
N LEU A 195 1.95 -7.53 12.61
CA LEU A 195 3.11 -8.38 12.40
C LEU A 195 3.90 -8.53 13.71
N SER A 196 4.30 -9.75 14.00
CA SER A 196 5.36 -10.05 14.97
C SER A 196 6.72 -9.52 14.49
N ASP A 197 7.68 -9.41 15.41
CA ASP A 197 9.04 -8.98 15.09
C ASP A 197 9.72 -9.92 14.08
N GLN A 198 9.40 -11.21 14.17
CA GLN A 198 9.91 -12.23 13.25
C GLN A 198 9.32 -12.06 11.85
N GLU A 199 7.99 -11.91 11.71
CA GLU A 199 7.35 -11.64 10.42
C GLU A 199 7.86 -10.34 9.79
N ALA A 200 8.09 -9.30 10.60
CA ALA A 200 8.67 -8.05 10.10
C ALA A 200 10.11 -8.25 9.59
N ARG A 201 10.90 -9.08 10.27
CA ARG A 201 12.26 -9.44 9.84
C ARG A 201 12.24 -10.26 8.54
N GLU A 202 11.29 -11.17 8.40
CA GLU A 202 11.07 -11.96 7.19
C GLU A 202 10.68 -11.06 6.00
N VAL A 203 9.71 -10.16 6.17
CA VAL A 203 9.32 -9.18 5.13
C VAL A 203 10.51 -8.30 4.73
N LEU A 204 11.33 -7.86 5.69
CA LEU A 204 12.56 -7.14 5.38
C LEU A 204 13.50 -7.99 4.50
N GLU A 205 13.69 -9.29 4.79
CA GLU A 205 14.54 -10.16 3.97
C GLU A 205 14.00 -10.34 2.55
N PHE A 206 12.68 -10.47 2.42
CA PHE A 206 12.00 -10.48 1.12
C PHE A 206 12.29 -9.18 0.33
N LEU A 207 12.14 -8.01 0.95
CA LEU A 207 12.42 -6.73 0.30
C LEU A 207 13.89 -6.61 -0.10
N ARG A 208 14.82 -7.10 0.73
CA ARG A 208 16.25 -7.16 0.38
C ARG A 208 16.49 -8.06 -0.84
N GLN A 209 15.85 -9.22 -0.89
CA GLN A 209 15.93 -10.12 -2.05
C GLN A 209 15.33 -9.49 -3.31
N ASN A 210 14.22 -8.76 -3.18
CA ASN A 210 13.58 -8.05 -4.28
C ASN A 210 14.48 -6.96 -4.86
N ASP A 211 15.19 -6.23 -4.00
CA ASP A 211 16.03 -5.10 -4.40
C ASP A 211 17.42 -5.50 -4.91
N ALA A 212 17.81 -6.75 -4.67
CA ALA A 212 19.05 -7.35 -5.18
C ALA A 212 18.95 -7.82 -6.65
N LYS A 213 17.76 -7.75 -7.26
CA LYS A 213 17.50 -8.13 -8.65
C LYS A 213 17.90 -7.04 -9.66
#